data_AF-A0A9P8CXP9-F1
#
_entry.id   AF-A0A9P8CXP9-F1
#
_cell.length_a   1.000
_cell.length_b   1.000
_cell.length_c   1.000
_cell.angle_alpha   90.00
_cell.angle_beta   90.00
_cell.angle_gamma   90.00
#
_symmetry.space_group_name_H-M   'P 1'
#
loop_
_entity.id
_entity.type
_entity.pdbx_description
1 polymer ?
#
loop_
_entity_poly.entity_id
_entity_poly.type
_entity_poly.pdbx_seq_one_letter_code
_entity_poly.pdbx_strand_id
1 'polypeptide(L)'
;MPCNAVVLANCIYEIGEVTPENITAAFKRYRDQRYLHVKKMITKSKVMGMIQYGQTWKDRLVRHVMFNWIPKKVQTEQYMKDAAVRPQACYLPQVENRGSAPVIPQEPSKRFVEEQARKNKSVVV
;
A
#
# COMPACT_ATOMS: atom_id res chain seq x y z
N MET A 1 -8.92 -5.09 4.67
CA MET A 1 -7.58 -4.45 4.55
C MET A 1 -6.57 -5.42 3.89
N PRO A 2 -6.86 -5.97 2.69
CA PRO A 2 -6.05 -7.04 2.08
C PRO A 2 -4.62 -6.60 1.68
N CYS A 3 -4.41 -5.31 1.39
CA CYS A 3 -3.11 -4.80 0.94
C CYS A 3 -1.99 -4.89 1.98
N ASN A 4 -2.31 -4.93 3.28
CA ASN A 4 -1.29 -5.08 4.33
C ASN A 4 -0.71 -6.50 4.38
N ALA A 5 -1.56 -7.49 4.14
CA ALA A 5 -1.15 -8.89 4.13
C ALA A 5 -0.14 -9.15 3.01
N VAL A 6 -0.37 -8.59 1.82
CA VAL A 6 0.55 -8.73 0.68
C VAL A 6 1.92 -8.13 0.99
N VAL A 7 1.97 -6.92 1.54
CA VAL A 7 3.26 -6.27 1.89
C VAL A 7 4.00 -7.08 2.96
N LEU A 8 3.29 -7.58 3.98
CA LEU A 8 3.90 -8.43 4.99
C LEU A 8 4.41 -9.75 4.39
N ALA A 9 3.63 -10.41 3.54
CA ALA A 9 4.03 -11.64 2.86
C ALA A 9 5.30 -11.42 2.03
N ASN A 10 5.41 -10.29 1.33
CA ASN A 10 6.62 -9.93 0.59
C ASN A 10 7.82 -9.75 1.52
N CYS A 11 7.66 -9.07 2.65
CA CYS A 11 8.74 -8.93 3.65
C CYS A 11 9.17 -10.29 4.23
N ILE A 12 8.22 -11.20 4.46
CA ILE A 12 8.50 -12.54 4.97
C ILE A 12 9.19 -13.41 3.91
N TYR A 13 8.78 -13.32 2.64
CA TYR A 13 9.38 -14.10 1.56
C TYR A 13 10.87 -13.76 1.35
N GLU A 14 11.24 -12.49 1.57
CA GLU A 14 12.64 -12.03 1.54
C GLU A 14 13.48 -12.51 2.73
N ILE A 15 12.90 -13.13 3.75
CA ILE A 15 13.67 -13.75 4.83
C ILE A 15 14.40 -14.95 4.24
N GLY A 16 15.73 -14.88 4.19
CA GLY A 16 16.58 -16.01 3.82
C GLY A 16 16.52 -17.09 4.90
N GLU A 17 17.44 -17.00 5.87
CA GLU A 17 17.46 -17.90 7.03
C GLU A 17 16.48 -17.41 8.11
N VAL A 18 15.74 -18.36 8.71
CA VAL A 18 14.75 -18.08 9.75
C VAL A 18 15.47 -17.91 11.09
N THR A 19 16.10 -16.74 11.26
CA THR A 19 16.72 -16.32 12.52
C THR A 19 15.91 -15.19 13.18
N PRO A 20 15.94 -15.07 14.52
CA PRO A 20 15.27 -13.99 15.23
C PRO A 20 15.63 -12.58 14.71
N GLU A 21 16.88 -12.39 14.30
CA GLU A 21 17.40 -11.14 13.76
C GLU A 21 16.76 -10.81 12.41
N ASN A 22 16.71 -11.79 11.50
CA ASN A 22 16.11 -11.61 10.17
C ASN A 22 14.60 -11.40 10.24
N ILE A 23 13.92 -12.11 11.14
CA ILE A 23 12.49 -11.90 11.42
C ILE A 23 12.26 -10.47 11.90
N THR A 24 13.05 -10.01 12.88
CA THR A 24 12.94 -8.65 13.43
C THR A 24 13.20 -7.60 12.34
N ALA A 25 14.21 -7.80 11.50
CA ALA A 25 14.50 -6.93 10.37
C ALA A 25 13.33 -6.86 9.37
N ALA A 26 12.70 -8.00 9.04
CA ALA A 26 11.54 -8.05 8.16
C ALA A 26 10.33 -7.30 8.73
N PHE A 27 10.03 -7.45 10.03
CA PHE A 27 8.95 -6.69 10.68
C PHE A 27 9.25 -5.20 10.77
N LYS A 28 10.51 -4.81 10.98
CA LYS A 28 10.94 -3.41 10.94
C LYS A 28 10.71 -2.81 9.55
N ARG A 29 11.12 -3.53 8.49
CA ARG A 29 10.90 -3.12 7.09
C ARG A 29 9.41 -2.98 6.78
N TYR A 30 8.58 -3.94 7.20
CA TYR A 30 7.13 -3.85 7.05
C TYR A 30 6.56 -2.60 7.74
N ARG A 31 7.00 -2.33 8.98
CA ARG A 31 6.59 -1.14 9.73
C ARG A 31 7.00 0.13 8.98
N ASP A 32 8.23 0.24 8.52
CA ASP A 32 8.73 1.44 7.84
C ASP A 32 7.94 1.71 6.54
N GLN A 33 7.58 0.65 5.80
CA GLN A 33 6.75 0.76 4.60
C GLN A 33 5.29 1.12 4.88
N ARG A 34 4.69 0.64 5.99
CA ARG A 34 3.23 0.77 6.22
C ARG A 34 2.85 1.84 7.23
N TYR A 35 3.72 2.18 8.18
CA TYR A 35 3.38 3.03 9.32
C TYR A 35 2.84 4.39 8.89
N LEU A 36 3.51 5.07 7.95
CA LEU A 36 3.08 6.37 7.45
C LEU A 36 1.72 6.29 6.73
N HIS A 37 1.49 5.24 5.94
CA HIS A 37 0.20 5.05 5.25
C HIS A 37 -0.92 4.79 6.24
N VAL A 38 -0.71 3.89 7.21
CA VAL A 38 -1.71 3.58 8.24
C VAL A 38 -2.02 4.81 9.09
N LYS A 39 -1.00 5.57 9.50
CA LYS A 39 -1.20 6.83 10.24
C LYS A 39 -2.06 7.82 9.46
N LYS A 40 -1.76 8.04 8.17
CA LYS A 40 -2.56 8.89 7.28
C LYS A 40 -4.01 8.39 7.17
N MET A 41 -4.21 7.08 7.00
CA MET A 41 -5.55 6.49 6.92
C MET A 41 -6.34 6.67 8.22
N ILE A 42 -5.74 6.48 9.39
CA ILE A 42 -6.39 6.69 10.69
C ILE A 42 -6.79 8.16 10.83
N THR A 43 -5.91 9.10 10.52
CA THR A 43 -6.24 10.54 10.56
C THR A 43 -7.38 10.87 9.60
N LYS A 44 -7.33 10.37 8.36
CA LYS A 44 -8.40 10.54 7.37
C LYS A 44 -9.72 9.97 7.87
N SER A 45 -9.71 8.77 8.46
CA SER A 45 -10.89 8.12 9.02
C SER A 45 -11.48 8.92 10.18
N LYS A 46 -10.64 9.48 11.07
CA LYS A 46 -11.10 10.33 12.17
C LYS A 46 -11.78 11.60 11.65
N VAL A 47 -11.17 12.27 10.67
CA VAL A 47 -11.74 13.46 10.03
C VAL A 47 -13.05 13.12 9.33
N MET A 48 -13.11 12.04 8.57
CA MET A 48 -14.34 11.60 7.91
C MET A 48 -15.44 11.25 8.92
N GLY A 49 -15.10 10.59 10.03
CA GLY A 49 -16.05 10.30 11.11
C GLY A 49 -16.60 11.58 11.76
N MET A 50 -15.76 12.60 12.00
CA MET A 50 -16.21 13.91 12.47
C MET A 50 -17.14 14.59 11.46
N ILE A 51 -16.82 14.53 10.16
CA ILE A 51 -17.67 15.10 9.12
C ILE A 51 -19.02 14.39 9.07
N GLN A 52 -19.05 13.06 9.15
CA GLN A 52 -20.30 12.29 9.02
C GLN A 52 -21.20 12.39 10.27
N TYR A 53 -20.61 12.25 11.46
CA TYR A 53 -21.38 12.08 12.70
C TYR A 53 -21.24 13.24 13.70
N GLY A 54 -20.32 14.18 13.46
CA GLY A 54 -20.05 15.30 14.35
C GLY A 54 -21.27 16.20 14.54
N GLN A 55 -21.59 16.48 15.80
CA GLN A 55 -22.77 17.24 16.19
C GLN A 55 -22.45 18.70 16.56
N THR A 56 -21.17 19.07 16.66
CA THR A 56 -20.80 20.42 17.06
C THR A 56 -21.03 21.42 15.93
N TRP A 57 -21.19 22.71 16.28
CA TRP A 57 -21.36 23.76 15.28
C TRP A 57 -20.14 23.89 14.35
N LYS A 58 -18.93 23.63 14.88
CA LYS A 58 -17.69 23.57 14.09
C LYS A 58 -17.72 22.42 13.08
N ASP A 59 -18.19 21.24 13.48
CA ASP A 59 -18.35 20.10 12.56
C ASP A 59 -19.34 20.40 11.43
N ARG A 60 -20.45 21.08 11.74
CA ARG A 60 -21.44 21.51 10.76
C ARG A 60 -20.85 22.49 9.74
N LEU A 61 -20.04 23.46 10.19
CA LEU A 61 -19.35 24.40 9.31
C LEU A 61 -18.36 23.67 8.40
N VAL A 62 -17.50 22.81 8.96
CA VAL A 62 -16.51 22.02 8.21
C VAL A 62 -17.21 21.14 7.17
N ARG A 63 -18.30 20.46 7.55
CA ARG A 63 -19.11 19.64 6.66
C ARG A 63 -19.65 20.44 5.48
N HIS A 64 -20.21 21.63 5.75
CA HIS A 64 -20.78 22.49 4.72
C HIS A 64 -19.72 22.90 3.69
N VAL A 65 -18.53 23.29 4.16
CA VAL A 65 -17.40 23.63 3.27
C VAL A 65 -16.93 22.39 2.50
N MET A 66 -16.78 21.23 3.16
CA MET A 66 -16.33 19.98 2.52
C MET A 66 -17.25 19.55 1.37
N PHE A 67 -18.57 19.55 1.59
CA PHE A 67 -19.51 19.04 0.60
C PHE A 67 -19.84 20.04 -0.51
N ASN A 68 -19.85 21.35 -0.20
CA ASN A 68 -20.25 22.35 -1.20
C ASN A 68 -19.08 22.96 -1.95
N TRP A 69 -17.89 23.07 -1.33
CA TRP A 69 -16.80 23.89 -1.87
C TRP A 69 -15.58 23.09 -2.34
N ILE A 70 -15.48 21.78 -2.04
CA ILE A 70 -14.36 20.98 -2.54
C ILE A 70 -14.54 20.72 -4.04
N PRO A 71 -13.61 21.20 -4.89
CA PRO A 71 -13.68 20.97 -6.33
C PRO A 71 -13.54 19.47 -6.65
N LYS A 72 -14.32 18.99 -7.63
CA LYS A 72 -14.24 17.59 -8.09
C LYS A 72 -12.81 17.17 -8.47
N LYS A 73 -12.03 18.09 -9.05
CA LYS A 73 -10.61 17.87 -9.39
C LYS A 73 -9.79 17.39 -8.18
N VAL A 74 -9.98 18.01 -7.02
CA VAL A 74 -9.25 17.65 -5.79
C VAL A 74 -9.66 16.25 -5.32
N GLN A 75 -10.95 15.90 -5.44
CA GLN A 75 -11.44 14.57 -5.09
C GLN A 75 -10.84 13.50 -6.03
N THR A 76 -10.82 13.76 -7.33
CA THR A 76 -10.23 12.85 -8.32
C THR A 76 -8.74 12.69 -8.11
N GLU A 77 -7.98 13.76 -7.87
CA GLU A 77 -6.55 13.68 -7.57
C GLU A 77 -6.27 12.86 -6.30
N GLN A 78 -7.07 13.06 -5.25
CA GLN A 78 -6.94 12.28 -4.02
C GLN A 78 -7.24 10.80 -4.27
N TYR A 79 -8.29 10.50 -5.04
CA TYR A 79 -8.64 9.14 -5.44
C TYR A 79 -7.50 8.48 -6.25
N MET A 80 -6.91 9.20 -7.20
CA MET A 80 -5.80 8.70 -8.01
C MET A 80 -4.58 8.38 -7.15
N LYS A 81 -4.25 9.23 -6.17
CA LYS A 81 -3.16 8.97 -5.20
C LYS A 81 -3.41 7.73 -4.36
N ASP A 82 -4.64 7.58 -3.87
CA ASP A 82 -5.02 6.41 -3.06
C ASP A 82 -5.02 5.12 -3.92
N ALA A 83 -5.42 5.23 -5.19
CA ALA A 83 -5.44 4.13 -6.15
C ALA A 83 -4.06 3.77 -6.73
N ALA A 84 -3.03 4.61 -6.54
CA ALA A 84 -1.69 4.37 -7.09
C ALA A 84 -0.92 3.28 -6.35
N VAL A 85 -1.24 3.04 -5.07
CA VAL A 85 -0.59 2.02 -4.24
C VAL A 85 -1.33 0.70 -4.36
N ARG A 86 -0.77 -0.23 -5.15
CA ARG A 86 -1.34 -1.56 -5.41
C ARG A 86 -0.29 -2.65 -5.18
N PRO A 87 -0.06 -3.06 -3.93
CA PRO A 87 0.94 -4.09 -3.66
C PRO A 87 0.50 -5.42 -4.28
N GLN A 88 1.41 -6.06 -4.99
CA GLN A 88 1.31 -7.41 -5.54
C GLN A 88 2.28 -8.34 -4.82
N ALA A 89 2.05 -9.65 -4.88
CA ALA A 89 3.00 -10.62 -4.33
C ALA A 89 4.27 -10.59 -5.19
N CYS A 90 5.43 -10.33 -4.57
CA CYS A 90 6.70 -10.18 -5.30
C CYS A 90 7.28 -11.51 -5.80
N TYR A 91 6.76 -12.62 -5.29
CA TYR A 91 7.13 -14.00 -5.65
C TYR A 91 6.19 -14.64 -6.67
N LEU A 92 5.32 -13.83 -7.29
CA LEU A 92 4.47 -14.23 -8.41
C LEU A 92 4.75 -13.32 -9.61
N PRO A 93 4.48 -13.79 -10.85
CA PRO A 93 4.49 -12.93 -12.02
C PRO A 93 3.58 -11.71 -11.80
N GLN A 94 4.10 -10.51 -12.06
CA GLN A 94 3.33 -9.29 -11.91
C GLN A 94 2.22 -9.24 -12.95
N VAL A 95 1.03 -8.84 -12.52
CA VAL A 95 -0.12 -8.69 -13.43
C VAL A 95 0.01 -7.38 -14.17
N GLU A 96 -0.19 -7.41 -15.48
CA GLU A 96 -0.20 -6.22 -16.34
C GLU A 96 -1.19 -5.17 -15.82
N ASN A 97 -0.78 -3.90 -15.88
CA ASN A 97 -1.65 -2.81 -15.47
C ASN A 97 -2.72 -2.56 -16.54
N ARG A 98 -3.95 -2.98 -16.27
CA ARG A 98 -5.12 -2.76 -17.14
C ARG A 98 -5.81 -1.40 -16.93
N GLY A 99 -5.34 -0.60 -15.96
CA GLY A 99 -5.97 0.67 -15.59
C GLY A 99 -5.28 1.89 -16.21
N SER A 100 -6.01 3.01 -16.29
CA SER A 100 -5.49 4.31 -16.74
C SER A 100 -4.83 5.13 -15.63
N ALA A 101 -4.96 4.71 -14.37
CA ALA A 101 -4.36 5.40 -13.24
C ALA A 101 -2.86 5.08 -13.12
N PRO A 102 -2.03 6.05 -12.71
CA PRO A 102 -0.61 5.82 -12.47
C PRO A 102 -0.44 4.81 -11.33
N VAL A 103 0.45 3.83 -11.53
CA VAL A 103 0.79 2.82 -10.53
C VAL A 103 2.19 3.11 -10.01
N ILE A 104 2.36 3.15 -8.69
CA ILE A 104 3.68 3.28 -8.08
C ILE A 104 4.38 1.93 -8.23
N PRO A 105 5.58 1.87 -8.86
CA PRO A 105 6.33 0.63 -9.00
C PRO A 105 6.62 0.02 -7.63
N GLN A 106 6.46 -1.30 -7.54
CA GLN A 106 6.84 -2.06 -6.36
C GLN A 106 8.32 -2.46 -6.44
N GLU A 107 8.99 -2.52 -5.30
CA GLU A 107 10.35 -3.04 -5.21
C GLU A 107 10.37 -4.52 -5.63
N PRO A 108 11.21 -4.91 -6.61
CA PRO A 108 11.31 -6.29 -7.05
C PRO A 108 11.98 -7.16 -5.98
N SER A 109 11.54 -8.42 -5.90
CA SER A 109 12.15 -9.41 -5.00
C SER A 109 13.50 -9.87 -5.54
N LYS A 110 14.55 -9.80 -4.70
CA LYS A 110 15.88 -10.30 -5.09
C LYS A 110 15.86 -11.82 -5.20
N ARG A 111 15.28 -12.47 -4.18
CA ARG A 111 15.15 -13.93 -4.11
C ARG A 111 14.38 -14.51 -5.29
N PHE A 112 13.25 -13.91 -5.66
CA PHE A 112 12.45 -14.41 -6.78
C PHE A 112 13.20 -14.31 -8.11
N VAL A 113 13.94 -13.21 -8.34
CA VAL A 113 14.75 -13.03 -9.56
C VAL A 113 15.84 -14.11 -9.64
N GLU A 114 16.50 -14.42 -8.53
CA GLU A 114 17.49 -15.49 -8.46
C GLU A 114 16.89 -16.88 -8.71
N GLU A 115 15.72 -17.17 -8.12
CA GLU A 115 15.00 -18.43 -8.33
C GLU A 115 14.57 -18.61 -9.79
N GLN A 116 14.07 -17.56 -10.44
CA GLN A 116 13.73 -17.57 -11.87
C GLN A 116 14.97 -17.76 -12.75
N ALA A 117 16.08 -17.08 -12.44
CA ALA A 117 17.33 -17.25 -13.17
C ALA A 117 17.88 -18.68 -13.05
N ARG A 118 17.74 -19.34 -11.90
CA ARG A 118 18.11 -20.75 -11.72
C ARG A 118 17.22 -21.69 -12.54
N LYS A 119 15.90 -21.48 -12.52
CA LYS A 119 14.95 -22.29 -13.32
C LYS A 119 15.20 -22.18 -14.81
N ASN A 120 15.46 -20.97 -15.32
CA ASN A 120 15.74 -20.76 -16.73
C ASN A 120 17.04 -21.44 -17.19
N LYS A 121 18.07 -21.49 -16.32
CA LYS A 121 19.32 -22.21 -16.61
C LYS A 121 19.13 -23.74 -16.67
N SER A 122 18.24 -24.30 -15.85
CA SER A 122 17.99 -25.75 -15.85
C SER A 122 17.15 -26.27 -17.02
N VAL A 123 16.46 -25.38 -17.75
CA VAL A 123 15.60 -25.74 -18.89
C VAL A 123 16.37 -25.77 -20.22
N VAL A 124 17.61 -25.27 -20.23
CA VAL A 124 18.47 -25.16 -21.43
C VAL A 124 19.53 -26.29 -21.48
N VAL A 125 19.36 -27.34 -20.67
CA VAL A 125 20.22 -28.54 -20.67
C VAL A 125 19.45 -29.74 -21.20
#